data_AF-A0A5C5WV91-F1
#
_entry.id   AF-A0A5C5WV91-F1
#
_cell.length_a   1.000
_cell.length_b   1.000
_cell.length_c   1.000
_cell.angle_alpha   90.00
_cell.angle_beta   90.00
_cell.angle_gamma   90.00
#
_symmetry.space_group_name_H-M   'P 1'
#
loop_
_entity.id
_entity.type
_entity.pdbx_description
1 polymer ?
#
loop_
_entity_poly.entity_id
_entity_poly.type
_entity_poly.pdbx_seq_one_letter_code
_entity_poly.pdbx_strand_id
1 'polypeptide(L)'
;MTRSIKIQTVVAALVAAFLFTASDASAQSAGSWVDIANGSAGAGGSANGMFQIVKSRSSSKNGGQFGHGFALGAGPNGIAISNSIGAGTGPLGAAHNMNLNIGHNGTHFSHGGVVSQGGNRRVISQGSTGVRNGQVFGGSSSTGFGNRTKAYSRSNTRQFGGGNGFFQSNGWRR
;
A
#
# COMPACT_ATOMS: atom_id res chain seq x y z
N MET A 1 5.12 -37.92 -50.02
CA MET A 1 5.94 -37.15 -49.07
C MET A 1 5.05 -36.18 -48.31
N THR A 2 4.46 -36.60 -47.18
CA THR A 2 3.43 -35.80 -46.48
C THR A 2 3.51 -36.05 -44.97
N ARG A 3 4.60 -35.63 -44.33
CA ARG A 3 4.76 -35.74 -42.87
C ARG A 3 5.42 -34.56 -42.15
N SER A 4 5.78 -33.47 -42.84
CA SER A 4 6.53 -32.37 -42.19
C SER A 4 5.67 -31.22 -41.66
N ILE A 5 4.42 -31.05 -42.13
CA ILE A 5 3.61 -29.86 -41.82
C ILE A 5 2.92 -29.97 -40.44
N LYS A 6 2.56 -31.17 -39.96
CA LYS A 6 1.77 -31.33 -38.72
C LYS A 6 2.56 -31.12 -37.42
N ILE A 7 3.89 -31.33 -37.43
CA ILE A 7 4.72 -31.22 -36.23
C ILE A 7 5.05 -29.76 -35.93
N GLN A 8 5.29 -28.94 -36.96
CA GLN A 8 5.63 -27.52 -36.80
C GLN A 8 4.47 -26.70 -36.24
N THR A 9 3.22 -27.03 -36.60
CA THR A 9 2.03 -26.31 -36.09
C THR A 9 1.76 -26.61 -34.62
N VAL A 10 2.01 -27.85 -34.18
CA VAL A 10 1.83 -28.25 -32.77
C VAL A 10 2.89 -27.59 -31.88
N VAL A 11 4.14 -27.50 -32.34
CA VAL A 11 5.22 -26.83 -31.59
C VAL A 11 4.97 -25.32 -31.51
N ALA A 12 4.52 -24.67 -32.59
CA ALA A 12 4.19 -23.26 -32.59
C ALA A 12 3.03 -22.92 -31.64
N ALA A 13 1.99 -23.77 -31.58
CA ALA A 13 0.88 -23.60 -30.66
C ALA A 13 1.30 -23.81 -29.19
N LEU A 14 2.24 -24.73 -28.92
CA LEU A 14 2.77 -24.98 -27.58
C LEU A 14 3.66 -23.82 -27.09
N VAL A 15 4.49 -23.25 -27.97
CA VAL A 15 5.31 -22.06 -27.66
C VAL A 15 4.43 -20.82 -27.46
N ALA A 16 3.38 -20.65 -28.27
CA ALA A 16 2.41 -19.58 -28.07
C ALA A 16 1.66 -19.74 -26.74
N ALA A 17 1.24 -20.95 -26.37
CA ALA A 17 0.59 -21.22 -25.07
C ALA A 17 1.53 -20.95 -23.87
N PHE A 18 2.84 -21.21 -24.01
CA PHE A 18 3.84 -20.88 -22.99
C PHE A 18 4.13 -19.38 -22.86
N LEU A 19 3.95 -18.59 -23.93
CA LEU A 19 4.12 -17.14 -23.90
C LEU A 19 2.93 -16.41 -23.23
N PHE A 20 1.79 -17.07 -23.09
CA PHE A 20 0.60 -16.51 -22.42
C PHE A 20 0.49 -16.86 -20.94
N THR A 21 1.43 -17.61 -20.36
CA THR A 21 1.55 -17.69 -18.89
C THR A 21 2.35 -16.50 -18.37
N ALA A 22 1.90 -15.28 -18.71
CA ALA A 22 2.25 -14.12 -17.92
C ALA A 22 1.59 -14.35 -16.56
N SER A 23 2.35 -14.91 -15.62
CA SER A 23 1.93 -14.99 -14.23
C SER A 23 1.48 -13.59 -13.84
N ASP A 24 0.21 -13.44 -13.47
CA ASP A 24 -0.32 -12.24 -12.85
C ASP A 24 0.61 -11.91 -11.68
N ALA A 25 1.55 -11.01 -11.93
CA ALA A 25 2.53 -10.63 -10.94
C ALA A 25 1.71 -9.97 -9.82
N SER A 26 1.59 -10.67 -8.68
CA SER A 26 0.69 -10.29 -7.60
C SER A 26 0.79 -8.79 -7.34
N ALA A 27 -0.36 -8.11 -7.42
CA ALA A 27 -0.50 -6.70 -7.10
C ALA A 27 -0.03 -6.50 -5.66
N GLN A 28 1.22 -6.08 -5.53
CA GLN A 28 1.81 -5.87 -4.23
C GLN A 28 1.12 -4.70 -3.55
N SER A 29 0.80 -4.90 -2.28
CA SER A 29 0.08 -3.92 -1.50
C SER A 29 0.40 -4.08 -0.03
N ALA A 30 0.24 -2.98 0.70
CA ALA A 30 0.37 -2.95 2.15
C ALA A 30 -0.72 -2.01 2.69
N GLY A 31 -1.34 -2.42 3.79
CA GLY A 31 -2.32 -1.63 4.53
C GLY A 31 -2.09 -1.77 6.02
N SER A 32 -2.33 -0.71 6.76
CA SER A 32 -2.22 -0.69 8.22
C SER A 32 -3.27 0.23 8.81
N TRP A 33 -3.60 -0.02 10.07
CA TRP A 33 -4.57 0.79 10.80
C TRP A 33 -4.29 0.77 12.31
N VAL A 34 -4.78 1.81 12.98
CA VAL A 34 -4.90 1.91 14.44
C VAL A 34 -6.24 2.51 14.81
N ASP A 35 -6.82 2.04 15.91
CA ASP A 35 -8.01 2.59 16.55
C ASP A 35 -7.74 2.71 18.05
N ILE A 36 -7.63 3.94 18.53
CA ILE A 36 -7.30 4.24 19.90
C ILE A 36 -8.51 4.90 20.54
N ALA A 37 -9.18 4.19 21.43
CA ALA A 37 -10.30 4.72 22.19
C ALA A 37 -9.97 4.78 23.69
N ASN A 38 -10.91 5.30 24.49
CA ASN A 38 -10.72 5.31 25.92
C ASN A 38 -10.84 3.90 26.49
N GLY A 39 -9.76 3.39 27.09
CA GLY A 39 -9.72 2.04 27.66
C GLY A 39 -9.46 0.91 26.66
N SER A 40 -9.39 1.19 25.35
CA SER A 40 -9.11 0.17 24.33
C SER A 40 -8.16 0.65 23.23
N ALA A 41 -7.37 -0.29 22.72
CA ALA A 41 -6.43 -0.07 21.64
C ALA A 41 -6.50 -1.22 20.64
N GLY A 42 -6.73 -0.89 19.37
CA GLY A 42 -6.67 -1.81 18.23
C GLY A 42 -5.59 -1.38 17.25
N ALA A 43 -4.93 -2.36 16.64
CA ALA A 43 -4.00 -2.13 15.54
C ALA A 43 -3.93 -3.37 14.65
N GLY A 44 -3.66 -3.15 13.36
CA GLY A 44 -3.54 -4.25 12.41
C GLY A 44 -2.90 -3.85 11.10
N GLY A 45 -2.76 -4.83 10.22
CA GLY A 45 -2.26 -4.63 8.87
C GLY A 45 -2.55 -5.81 7.96
N SER A 46 -2.29 -5.61 6.68
CA SER A 46 -2.49 -6.58 5.61
C SER A 46 -1.45 -6.32 4.52
N ALA A 47 -0.90 -7.36 3.93
CA ALA A 47 0.04 -7.24 2.82
C ALA A 47 -0.26 -8.26 1.72
N ASN A 48 0.06 -7.92 0.47
CA ASN A 48 0.14 -8.86 -0.64
C ASN A 48 1.47 -8.66 -1.35
N GLY A 49 2.02 -9.74 -1.90
CA GLY A 49 3.31 -9.77 -2.57
C GLY A 49 4.01 -11.12 -2.38
N MET A 50 5.17 -11.27 -3.02
CA MET A 50 6.03 -12.45 -2.89
C MET A 50 6.69 -12.52 -1.50
N PHE A 51 7.09 -11.37 -0.96
CA PHE A 51 7.56 -11.22 0.41
C PHE A 51 6.56 -10.37 1.19
N GLN A 52 6.17 -10.85 2.37
CA GLN A 52 5.16 -10.19 3.18
C GLN A 52 5.61 -10.14 4.64
N ILE A 53 5.47 -8.96 5.25
CA ILE A 53 5.66 -8.77 6.69
C ILE A 53 4.46 -8.00 7.20
N VAL A 54 3.68 -8.61 8.09
CA VAL A 54 2.62 -7.92 8.83
C VAL A 54 2.96 -8.01 10.31
N LYS A 55 3.03 -6.85 10.96
CA LYS A 55 3.26 -6.75 12.40
C LYS A 55 2.22 -5.83 12.99
N SER A 56 1.71 -6.20 14.15
CA SER A 56 0.78 -5.38 14.90
C SER A 56 1.09 -5.48 16.38
N ARG A 57 0.84 -4.39 17.09
CA ARG A 57 0.94 -4.31 18.54
C ARG A 57 -0.13 -3.36 19.04
N SER A 58 -0.88 -3.79 20.03
CA SER A 58 -1.74 -2.90 20.80
C SER A 58 -1.58 -3.15 22.29
N SER A 59 -1.79 -2.11 23.07
CA SER A 59 -1.70 -2.18 24.52
C SER A 59 -2.60 -1.12 25.15
N SER A 60 -3.26 -1.50 26.24
CA SER A 60 -4.01 -0.59 27.11
C SER A 60 -3.55 -0.83 28.55
N LYS A 61 -2.70 0.05 29.08
CA LYS A 61 -2.10 -0.10 30.42
C LYS A 61 -1.98 1.26 31.10
N ASN A 62 -2.22 1.29 32.42
CA ASN A 62 -2.05 2.49 33.27
C ASN A 62 -2.76 3.74 32.71
N GLY A 63 -3.99 3.56 32.20
CA GLY A 63 -4.77 4.65 31.59
C GLY A 63 -4.33 5.06 30.18
N GLY A 64 -3.17 4.62 29.70
CA GLY A 64 -2.66 4.86 28.35
C GLY A 64 -3.02 3.75 27.36
N GLN A 65 -3.26 4.14 26.12
CA GLN A 65 -3.51 3.25 24.99
C GLN A 65 -2.48 3.51 23.90
N PHE A 66 -1.99 2.43 23.30
CA PHE A 66 -1.03 2.45 22.22
C PHE A 66 -1.41 1.42 21.17
N GLY A 67 -1.31 1.79 19.91
CA GLY A 67 -1.49 0.90 18.76
C GLY A 67 -0.40 1.16 17.73
N HIS A 68 0.10 0.10 17.12
CA HIS A 68 1.03 0.13 16.01
C HIS A 68 0.68 -0.97 15.03
N GLY A 69 0.40 -0.59 13.79
CA GLY A 69 0.19 -1.49 12.66
C GLY A 69 1.29 -1.26 11.62
N PHE A 70 1.85 -2.34 11.10
CA PHE A 70 2.87 -2.31 10.06
C PHE A 70 2.60 -3.42 9.06
N ALA A 71 2.68 -3.07 7.78
CA ALA A 71 2.62 -4.01 6.68
C ALA A 71 3.67 -3.65 5.63
N LEU A 72 4.31 -4.68 5.08
CA LEU A 72 5.19 -4.61 3.93
C LEU A 72 4.81 -5.74 2.99
N GLY A 73 4.55 -5.39 1.73
CA GLY A 73 4.38 -6.33 0.63
C GLY A 73 5.40 -6.00 -0.45
N ALA A 74 6.24 -6.95 -0.84
CA ALA A 74 7.28 -6.76 -1.86
C ALA A 74 7.26 -7.90 -2.89
N GLY A 75 7.71 -7.60 -4.11
CA GLY A 75 7.75 -8.58 -5.19
C GLY A 75 8.27 -7.97 -6.49
N PRO A 76 8.16 -8.67 -7.63
CA PRO A 76 8.71 -8.21 -8.91
C PRO A 76 8.22 -6.83 -9.35
N ASN A 77 7.03 -6.43 -8.91
CA ASN A 77 6.41 -5.15 -9.27
C ASN A 77 6.84 -3.96 -8.40
N GLY A 78 7.79 -4.11 -7.46
CA GLY A 78 8.14 -3.07 -6.46
C GLY A 78 8.18 -3.46 -4.97
N ILE A 79 8.04 -2.45 -4.11
CA ILE A 79 7.83 -2.55 -2.65
C ILE A 79 6.67 -1.63 -2.21
N ALA A 80 5.72 -2.16 -1.44
CA ALA A 80 4.65 -1.45 -0.75
C ALA A 80 4.81 -1.53 0.78
N ILE A 81 4.73 -0.40 1.48
CA ILE A 81 4.88 -0.25 2.93
C ILE A 81 3.71 0.56 3.46
N SER A 82 3.09 0.12 4.56
CA SER A 82 2.11 0.89 5.31
C SER A 82 2.42 0.79 6.80
N ASN A 83 2.40 1.93 7.48
CA ASN A 83 2.67 2.04 8.91
C ASN A 83 1.63 2.96 9.54
N SER A 84 0.99 2.52 10.61
CA SER A 84 0.04 3.31 11.40
C SER A 84 0.44 3.23 12.87
N ILE A 85 0.46 4.36 13.55
CA ILE A 85 0.78 4.48 14.96
C ILE A 85 -0.26 5.35 15.63
N GLY A 86 -0.67 4.97 16.83
CA GLY A 86 -1.64 5.72 17.61
C GLY A 86 -1.33 5.61 19.09
N ALA A 87 -1.63 6.69 19.81
CA ALA A 87 -1.51 6.74 21.25
C ALA A 87 -2.63 7.60 21.84
N GLY A 88 -3.00 7.32 23.08
CA GLY A 88 -3.96 8.12 23.81
C GLY A 88 -3.77 7.98 25.31
N THR A 89 -4.02 9.06 26.04
CA THR A 89 -4.02 9.09 27.51
C THR A 89 -4.84 10.27 27.99
N GLY A 90 -5.50 10.12 29.15
CA GLY A 90 -6.33 11.17 29.73
C GLY A 90 -7.39 11.68 28.73
N PRO A 91 -7.43 12.99 28.41
CA PRO A 91 -8.37 13.55 27.44
C PRO A 91 -7.84 13.61 25.99
N LEU A 92 -6.66 13.05 25.71
CA LEU A 92 -5.94 13.20 24.43
C LEU A 92 -5.82 11.89 23.67
N GLY A 93 -6.03 11.94 22.36
CA GLY A 93 -5.71 10.89 21.41
C GLY A 93 -4.98 11.46 20.20
N ALA A 94 -3.98 10.75 19.70
CA ALA A 94 -3.26 11.07 18.47
C ALA A 94 -3.00 9.81 17.66
N ALA A 95 -3.15 9.88 16.34
CA ALA A 95 -2.80 8.81 15.44
C ALA A 95 -2.21 9.37 14.15
N HIS A 96 -1.32 8.59 13.54
CA HIS A 96 -0.65 8.92 12.29
C HIS A 96 -0.52 7.66 11.45
N ASN A 97 -0.55 7.82 10.13
CA ASN A 97 -0.20 6.76 9.21
C ASN A 97 0.65 7.26 8.04
N MET A 98 1.41 6.34 7.46
CA MET A 98 2.26 6.54 6.30
C MET A 98 2.11 5.34 5.37
N ASN A 99 2.03 5.60 4.07
CA ASN A 99 2.03 4.58 3.04
C ASN A 99 3.02 4.97 1.93
N LEU A 100 3.90 4.06 1.59
CA LEU A 100 4.89 4.22 0.53
C LEU A 100 4.78 3.04 -0.43
N ASN A 101 4.70 3.31 -1.73
CA ASN A 101 4.88 2.31 -2.76
C ASN A 101 5.91 2.78 -3.78
N ILE A 102 6.86 1.92 -4.10
CA ILE A 102 7.86 2.11 -5.14
C ILE A 102 7.69 0.93 -6.10
N GLY A 103 7.08 1.19 -7.25
CA GLY A 103 6.87 0.19 -8.29
C GLY A 103 7.59 0.53 -9.59
N HIS A 104 7.60 -0.41 -10.52
CA HIS A 104 8.25 -0.24 -11.83
C HIS A 104 7.73 1.00 -12.59
N ASN A 105 6.43 1.27 -12.46
CA ASN A 105 5.73 2.32 -13.21
C ASN A 105 5.44 3.57 -12.39
N GLY A 106 5.97 3.70 -11.17
CA GLY A 106 5.72 4.89 -10.38
C GLY A 106 6.12 4.80 -8.92
N THR A 107 5.98 5.92 -8.22
CA THR A 107 6.06 5.99 -6.78
C THR A 107 4.81 6.66 -6.21
N HIS A 108 4.35 6.16 -5.07
CA HIS A 108 3.28 6.77 -4.29
C HIS A 108 3.75 6.94 -2.85
N PHE A 109 3.54 8.13 -2.30
CA PHE A 109 3.71 8.38 -0.88
C PHE A 109 2.47 9.11 -0.36
N SER A 110 1.88 8.60 0.73
CA SER A 110 0.83 9.30 1.46
C SER A 110 1.08 9.22 2.94
N HIS A 111 0.65 10.25 3.65
CA HIS A 111 0.64 10.25 5.10
C HIS A 111 -0.52 11.08 5.62
N GLY A 112 -0.98 10.74 6.81
CA GLY A 112 -2.10 11.41 7.44
C GLY A 112 -2.00 11.30 8.94
N GLY A 113 -2.73 12.16 9.62
CA GLY A 113 -2.78 12.09 11.06
C GLY A 113 -3.99 12.83 11.61
N VAL A 114 -4.26 12.53 12.86
CA VAL A 114 -5.32 13.15 13.63
C VAL A 114 -4.88 13.33 15.07
N VAL A 115 -5.27 14.46 15.65
CA VAL A 115 -5.24 14.68 17.09
C VAL A 115 -6.66 15.00 17.51
N SER A 116 -7.13 14.37 18.57
CA SER A 116 -8.47 14.52 19.13
C SER A 116 -8.41 14.75 20.63
N GLN A 117 -9.16 15.75 21.12
CA GLN A 117 -9.18 16.13 22.53
C GLN A 117 -10.59 16.36 23.05
N GLY A 118 -10.81 15.99 24.32
CA GLY A 118 -12.04 16.30 25.07
C GLY A 118 -13.25 15.47 24.65
N GLY A 119 -14.16 15.21 25.60
CA GLY A 119 -15.31 14.32 25.38
C GLY A 119 -14.84 12.91 24.99
N ASN A 120 -15.01 12.56 23.72
CA ASN A 120 -14.51 11.31 23.14
C ASN A 120 -13.15 11.51 22.44
N ARG A 121 -12.07 11.18 23.14
CA ARG A 121 -10.70 11.29 22.60
C ARG A 121 -10.32 10.23 21.56
N ARG A 122 -11.27 9.43 21.07
CA ARG A 122 -10.97 8.37 20.11
C ARG A 122 -10.32 8.93 18.85
N VAL A 123 -9.34 8.20 18.33
CA VAL A 123 -8.68 8.47 17.06
C VAL A 123 -8.51 7.19 16.26
N ILE A 124 -8.74 7.29 14.96
CA ILE A 124 -8.52 6.22 14.00
C ILE A 124 -7.59 6.76 12.93
N SER A 125 -6.54 6.03 12.59
CA SER A 125 -5.70 6.35 11.43
C SER A 125 -5.37 5.08 10.68
N GLN A 126 -5.54 5.12 9.37
CA GLN A 126 -5.38 3.96 8.50
C GLN A 126 -4.99 4.37 7.10
N GLY A 127 -4.35 3.46 6.38
CA GLY A 127 -4.05 3.68 4.98
C GLY A 127 -3.68 2.42 4.26
N SER A 128 -3.56 2.55 2.95
CA SER A 128 -3.09 1.49 2.09
C SER A 128 -2.35 2.05 0.90
N THR A 129 -1.52 1.22 0.30
CA THR A 129 -0.76 1.53 -0.91
C THR A 129 -0.49 0.25 -1.68
N GLY A 130 -0.31 0.34 -2.99
CA GLY A 130 -0.05 -0.82 -3.82
C GLY A 130 -0.04 -0.52 -5.31
N VAL A 131 0.07 -1.57 -6.11
CA VAL A 131 0.02 -1.49 -7.58
C VAL A 131 -1.31 -2.07 -8.07
N ARG A 132 -2.02 -1.35 -8.94
CA ARG A 132 -3.24 -1.82 -9.60
C ARG A 132 -3.15 -1.48 -11.09
N ASN A 133 -3.35 -2.46 -11.95
CA ASN A 133 -3.27 -2.29 -13.41
C ASN A 133 -1.98 -1.60 -13.85
N GLY A 134 -0.85 -1.98 -13.24
CA GLY A 134 0.45 -1.37 -13.49
C GLY A 134 0.62 0.05 -12.96
N GLN A 135 -0.35 0.65 -12.30
CA GLN A 135 -0.24 1.99 -11.70
C GLN A 135 -0.05 1.90 -10.19
N VAL A 136 0.82 2.75 -9.63
CA VAL A 136 0.92 2.88 -8.18
C VAL A 136 -0.27 3.67 -7.63
N PHE A 137 -0.81 3.25 -6.49
CA PHE A 137 -1.90 3.93 -5.78
C PHE A 137 -1.65 3.90 -4.28
N GLY A 138 -2.37 4.74 -3.54
CA GLY A 138 -2.47 4.65 -2.09
C GLY A 138 -3.22 5.83 -1.51
N GLY A 139 -3.36 5.83 -0.19
CA GLY A 139 -4.05 6.89 0.53
C GLY A 139 -4.07 6.69 2.04
N SER A 140 -4.31 7.82 2.72
CA SER A 140 -4.41 7.92 4.18
C SER A 140 -5.77 8.47 4.58
N SER A 141 -6.35 7.88 5.62
CA SER A 141 -7.58 8.31 6.27
C SER A 141 -7.35 8.41 7.77
N SER A 142 -7.72 9.56 8.35
CA SER A 142 -7.59 9.79 9.80
C SER A 142 -8.85 10.48 10.32
N THR A 143 -9.37 10.01 11.44
CA THR A 143 -10.64 10.48 12.03
C THR A 143 -10.51 10.60 13.54
N GLY A 144 -11.07 11.66 14.11
CA GLY A 144 -11.12 11.90 15.54
C GLY A 144 -12.54 12.23 15.99
N PHE A 145 -12.87 11.88 17.23
CA PHE A 145 -14.25 11.93 17.73
C PHE A 145 -14.45 12.93 18.88
N GLY A 146 -13.46 13.80 19.13
CA GLY A 146 -13.44 14.69 20.27
C GLY A 146 -14.00 16.07 19.93
N ASN A 147 -14.19 16.88 20.97
CA ASN A 147 -14.70 18.25 20.80
C ASN A 147 -13.68 19.17 20.13
N ARG A 148 -12.40 18.80 20.15
CA ARG A 148 -11.31 19.50 19.47
C ARG A 148 -10.51 18.49 18.66
N THR A 149 -10.87 18.35 17.39
CA THR A 149 -10.20 17.44 16.45
C THR A 149 -9.50 18.22 15.35
N LYS A 150 -8.25 17.85 15.05
CA LYS A 150 -7.50 18.32 13.89
C LYS A 150 -7.01 17.10 13.13
N ALA A 151 -7.44 16.95 11.88
CA ALA A 151 -7.01 15.89 10.99
C ALA A 151 -6.35 16.48 9.73
N TYR A 152 -5.40 15.77 9.16
CA TYR A 152 -4.77 16.12 7.89
C TYR A 152 -4.43 14.87 7.10
N SER A 153 -4.32 15.04 5.79
CA SER A 153 -3.87 14.00 4.87
C SER A 153 -3.14 14.65 3.71
N ARG A 154 -2.03 14.05 3.27
CA ARG A 154 -1.26 14.48 2.10
C ARG A 154 -0.86 13.26 1.31
N SER A 155 -0.84 13.40 -0.01
CA SER A 155 -0.37 12.36 -0.91
C SER A 155 0.38 12.96 -2.09
N ASN A 156 1.34 12.21 -2.60
CA ASN A 156 2.07 12.50 -3.82
C ASN A 156 2.22 11.20 -4.60
N THR A 157 1.78 11.22 -5.85
CA THR A 157 1.86 10.09 -6.76
C THR A 157 2.55 10.53 -8.02
N ARG A 158 3.60 9.81 -8.41
CA ARG A 158 4.27 9.99 -9.70
C ARG A 158 4.17 8.69 -10.48
N GLN A 159 3.56 8.74 -11.65
CA GLN A 159 3.58 7.64 -12.61
C GLN A 159 4.71 7.87 -13.62
N PHE A 160 5.46 6.83 -13.95
CA PHE A 160 6.51 6.83 -14.98
C PHE A 160 6.01 6.30 -16.33
N GLY A 161 4.87 5.58 -16.34
CA GLY A 161 4.32 4.88 -17.53
C GLY A 161 2.99 5.41 -18.06
N GLY A 162 2.59 6.65 -17.74
CA GLY A 162 1.32 7.26 -18.17
C GLY A 162 1.35 7.95 -19.55
N GLY A 163 2.48 7.92 -20.25
CA GLY A 163 2.59 8.48 -21.60
C GLY A 163 2.62 7.37 -22.63
N ASN A 164 1.55 7.24 -23.43
CA ASN A 164 1.68 6.81 -24.82
C ASN A 164 2.46 7.89 -25.60
N GLY A 165 3.72 8.10 -25.23
CA GLY A 165 4.70 8.79 -26.03
C GLY A 165 5.62 7.71 -26.53
N PHE A 166 5.47 7.35 -27.79
CA PHE A 166 6.49 6.68 -28.58
C PHE A 166 7.86 7.19 -28.10
N PHE A 167 8.72 6.28 -27.64
CA PHE A 167 10.14 6.56 -27.63
C PHE A 167 10.54 6.78 -29.10
N GLN A 168 10.38 8.03 -29.58
CA GLN A 168 11.17 8.52 -30.69
C GLN A 168 12.60 8.50 -30.18
N SER A 169 13.30 7.42 -30.50
CA SER A 169 14.75 7.44 -30.57
C SER A 169 15.11 8.51 -31.60
N ASN A 170 15.30 9.74 -31.14
CA ASN A 170 16.11 10.68 -31.89
C ASN A 170 17.54 10.13 -31.81
N GLY A 171 17.84 9.29 -32.79
CA GLY A 171 19.16 8.77 -33.04
C GLY A 171 20.13 9.93 -33.07
N TRP A 172 21.09 9.90 -32.16
CA TRP A 172 22.31 10.65 -32.31
C TRP A 172 22.99 10.09 -33.57
N ARG A 173 22.78 10.77 -34.69
CA ARG A 173 23.62 10.60 -35.87
C ARG A 173 24.88 11.43 -35.64
N ARG A 174 25.97 10.69 -35.47
CA ARG A 174 27.40 11.00 -35.68
C ARG A 174 27.79 12.48 -35.71
#